data_AF-A0A8H5GG97-F1
#
_entry.id   AF-A0A8H5GG97-F1
#
_cell.length_a   1.000
_cell.length_b   1.000
_cell.length_c   1.000
_cell.angle_alpha   90.00
_cell.angle_beta   90.00
_cell.angle_gamma   90.00
#
_symmetry.space_group_name_H-M   'P 1'
#
loop_
_entity.id
_entity.type
_entity.pdbx_description
1 polymer ?
#
loop_
_entity_poly.entity_id
_entity_poly.type
_entity_poly.pdbx_seq_one_letter_code
_entity_poly.pdbx_strand_id
1 'polypeptide(L)'
;MNVTEHTPRPNLPYLYTSSFPFDKMKFLTDQQVAEHTAASRRGALEGTLISGSVALAGSYYMHRTWPAYRRLPLSLKALGAVIVVAPCIAIQAERRGLEYDRSQWEGETIRVLDEKRLQEDQRWQSLPLKEKFADWVIRHQYTVILGGWASSLGVAGAIISPTELPLQIVQARMWAQGLTIGLLIVAGALTQARRKEFAKEQQHDHSWADILEQQERDRKEAERLGIRLAPTGPHGSREALDSDIALLLPSYIISSYCTTLAIHIAIYITPSPTDHVEKHIIISNSWDWNMPQLTISDLPKPLNLPLSEEQLELINAHLSPMIPEEILQWAIEYLPGLYQTTAFGLTGLAAIDMLFKITKTPPPLIFIDTLYHFPETYELVYEVRARYECPIHIYRPEGCETVQDFETKHGQELWKKDEDTYDFLVKVEPARRAYEALGVKGVITGRRASQGADRANLKPLEVDSTGLLKFNPFFAWNFHLVEWYIKENKVPRNKLLDQGYKSVGDWHSTIKVGEGQDERAGRWAGREKTECGLHKDYFAMKNQAKLVAGMIPSIIVS
;
A
#
# COMPACT_ATOMS: atom_id res chain seq x y z
N MET A 1 -58.90 -33.11 29.58
CA MET A 1 -58.79 -32.64 30.98
C MET A 1 -57.33 -32.27 31.18
N ASN A 2 -57.00 -30.98 31.10
CA ASN A 2 -56.83 -30.06 32.25
C ASN A 2 -55.78 -30.57 33.26
N VAL A 3 -54.80 -29.81 33.76
CA VAL A 3 -54.40 -28.39 33.64
C VAL A 3 -53.05 -28.29 34.40
N THR A 4 -52.11 -27.50 33.86
CA THR A 4 -51.03 -26.69 34.49
C THR A 4 -50.07 -27.26 35.56
N GLU A 5 -48.77 -27.01 35.37
CA GLU A 5 -48.07 -25.96 36.14
C GLU A 5 -46.78 -25.50 35.42
N HIS A 6 -46.83 -24.25 34.94
CA HIS A 6 -45.69 -23.47 34.48
C HIS A 6 -45.09 -22.74 35.69
N THR A 7 -43.81 -22.97 35.98
CA THR A 7 -43.04 -22.07 36.84
C THR A 7 -42.53 -20.89 35.99
N PRO A 8 -42.85 -19.63 36.34
CA PRO A 8 -42.39 -18.45 35.60
C PRO A 8 -40.92 -18.13 35.95
N ARG A 9 -40.08 -17.97 34.93
CA ARG A 9 -38.77 -17.33 35.09
C ARG A 9 -38.99 -15.83 35.34
N PRO A 10 -38.28 -15.21 36.30
CA PRO A 10 -38.44 -13.79 36.58
C PRO A 10 -37.95 -12.94 35.41
N ASN A 11 -38.80 -12.00 35.00
CA ASN A 11 -38.47 -10.87 34.14
C ASN A 11 -37.33 -10.05 34.76
N LEU A 12 -36.16 -10.06 34.12
CA LEU A 12 -35.13 -9.05 34.35
C LEU A 12 -35.27 -7.98 33.26
N PRO A 13 -35.49 -6.70 33.62
CA PRO A 13 -35.65 -5.62 32.65
C PRO A 13 -34.31 -5.38 31.93
N TYR A 14 -34.32 -5.49 30.60
CA TYR A 14 -33.26 -4.98 29.74
C TYR A 14 -33.23 -3.44 29.83
N LEU A 15 -32.44 -2.92 30.75
CA LEU A 15 -31.92 -1.56 30.70
C LEU A 15 -30.41 -1.62 30.91
N TYR A 16 -29.68 -1.82 29.80
CA TYR A 16 -28.30 -1.38 29.69
C TYR A 16 -28.17 -0.62 28.36
N THR A 17 -28.52 0.66 28.41
CA THR A 17 -27.84 1.67 27.61
C THR A 17 -26.42 1.78 28.17
N SER A 18 -25.51 0.90 27.76
CA SER A 18 -24.08 1.12 27.96
C SER A 18 -23.53 1.83 26.73
N SER A 19 -23.69 3.14 26.71
CA SER A 19 -22.73 4.03 26.07
C SER A 19 -21.37 3.80 26.75
N PHE A 20 -20.57 2.88 26.22
CA PHE A 20 -19.15 2.85 26.50
C PHE A 20 -18.44 3.81 25.53
N PRO A 21 -17.50 4.62 26.02
CA PRO A 21 -16.97 5.76 25.29
C PRO A 21 -15.92 5.29 24.28
N PHE A 22 -16.06 5.73 23.03
CA PHE A 22 -15.05 5.65 21.97
C PHE A 22 -13.75 6.44 22.28
N ASP A 23 -13.54 6.84 23.54
CA ASP A 23 -12.65 7.93 23.95
C ASP A 23 -11.20 7.48 24.29
N LYS A 24 -10.80 6.27 23.85
CA LYS A 24 -9.43 5.77 24.08
C LYS A 24 -8.81 5.07 22.87
N MET A 25 -9.15 5.52 21.66
CA MET A 25 -8.12 5.65 20.61
C MET A 25 -7.98 7.15 20.42
N LYS A 26 -6.82 7.73 20.75
CA LYS A 26 -6.54 9.14 20.49
C LYS A 26 -6.42 9.32 18.98
N PHE A 27 -7.54 9.44 18.28
CA PHE A 27 -7.56 10.07 16.98
C PHE A 27 -6.94 11.46 17.13
N LEU A 28 -6.17 11.91 16.13
CA LEU A 28 -5.71 13.30 16.08
C LEU A 28 -6.93 14.19 16.28
N THR A 29 -6.97 14.89 17.40
CA THR A 29 -8.07 15.81 17.69
C THR A 29 -8.11 16.88 16.60
N ASP A 30 -9.29 17.39 16.26
CA ASP A 30 -9.42 18.50 15.31
C ASP A 30 -8.53 19.69 15.72
N GLN A 31 -8.31 19.85 17.03
CA GLN A 31 -7.36 20.80 17.59
C GLN A 31 -5.91 20.49 17.21
N GLN A 32 -5.44 19.25 17.36
CA GLN A 32 -4.07 18.85 16.96
C GLN A 32 -3.84 18.98 15.45
N VAL A 33 -4.85 18.65 14.63
CA VAL A 33 -4.79 18.88 13.17
C VAL A 33 -4.70 20.37 12.86
N ALA A 34 -5.49 21.19 13.54
CA ALA A 34 -5.48 22.64 13.37
C ALA A 34 -4.14 23.26 13.81
N GLU A 35 -3.54 22.76 14.89
CA GLU A 35 -2.26 23.21 15.43
C GLU A 35 -1.07 22.79 14.54
N HIS A 36 -1.03 21.54 14.05
CA HIS A 36 -0.05 21.11 13.04
C HIS A 36 -0.16 21.93 11.75
N THR A 37 -1.40 22.17 11.29
CA THR A 37 -1.65 23.02 10.11
C THR A 37 -1.25 24.48 10.38
N ALA A 38 -1.41 24.99 11.60
CA ALA A 38 -0.93 26.32 11.99
C ALA A 38 0.60 26.39 12.03
N ALA A 39 1.28 25.36 12.54
CA ALA A 39 2.73 25.25 12.55
C ALA A 39 3.30 25.20 11.12
N SER A 40 2.71 24.38 10.26
CA SER A 40 3.07 24.29 8.83
C SER A 40 2.86 25.62 8.10
N ARG A 41 1.73 26.32 8.35
CA ARG A 41 1.48 27.65 7.79
C ARG A 41 2.49 28.69 8.28
N ARG A 42 2.87 28.65 9.56
CA ARG A 42 3.93 29.53 10.10
C ARG A 42 5.27 29.25 9.41
N GLY A 43 5.62 27.98 9.20
CA GLY A 43 6.81 27.59 8.44
C GLY A 43 6.79 28.10 7.00
N ALA A 44 5.66 28.00 6.30
CA ALA A 44 5.49 28.55 4.96
C ALA A 44 5.71 30.08 4.92
N LEU A 45 5.18 30.82 5.90
CA LEU A 45 5.35 32.27 6.02
C LEU A 45 6.81 32.65 6.31
N GLU A 46 7.45 31.98 7.28
CA GLU A 46 8.87 32.19 7.60
C GLU A 46 9.76 31.91 6.38
N GLY A 47 9.50 30.79 5.69
CA GLY A 47 10.18 30.42 4.45
C GLY A 47 10.05 31.53 3.41
N THR A 48 8.82 31.99 3.14
CA THR A 48 8.53 33.06 2.19
C THR A 48 9.28 34.35 2.51
N LEU A 49 9.25 34.80 3.76
CA LEU A 49 9.86 36.07 4.17
C LEU A 49 11.38 36.03 4.05
N ILE A 50 12.01 34.94 4.53
CA ILE A 50 13.47 34.79 4.49
C ILE A 50 13.93 34.63 3.04
N SER A 51 13.38 33.67 2.30
CA SER A 51 13.82 33.41 0.93
C SER A 51 13.47 34.55 -0.01
N GLY A 52 12.33 35.23 0.21
CA GLY A 52 11.93 36.40 -0.56
C GLY A 52 12.89 37.58 -0.35
N SER A 53 13.28 37.83 0.90
CA SER A 53 14.27 38.87 1.22
C SER A 53 15.63 38.58 0.59
N VAL A 54 16.08 37.33 0.64
CA VAL A 54 17.34 36.88 0.01
C VAL A 54 17.26 36.98 -1.52
N ALA A 55 16.16 36.54 -2.13
CA ALA A 55 15.96 36.60 -3.58
C ALA A 55 15.91 38.05 -4.09
N LEU A 56 15.24 38.95 -3.36
CA LEU A 56 15.18 40.37 -3.69
C LEU A 56 16.54 41.06 -3.53
N ALA A 57 17.23 40.83 -2.41
CA ALA A 57 18.57 41.37 -2.17
C ALA A 57 19.59 40.85 -3.19
N GLY A 58 19.54 39.55 -3.50
CA GLY A 58 20.37 38.92 -4.54
C GLY A 58 20.07 39.47 -5.92
N SER A 59 18.80 39.61 -6.30
CA SER A 59 18.38 40.22 -7.57
C SER A 59 18.85 41.67 -7.68
N TYR A 60 18.70 42.47 -6.61
CA TYR A 60 19.19 43.84 -6.54
C TYR A 60 20.72 43.92 -6.70
N TYR A 61 21.46 43.06 -5.98
CA TYR A 61 22.92 42.99 -6.07
C TYR A 61 23.38 42.61 -7.48
N MET A 62 22.82 41.53 -8.06
CA MET A 62 23.14 41.08 -9.41
C MET A 62 22.77 42.13 -10.47
N HIS A 63 21.69 42.87 -10.27
CA HIS A 63 21.32 43.99 -11.13
C HIS A 63 22.37 45.11 -11.09
N ARG A 64 23.03 45.32 -9.96
CA ARG A 64 24.06 46.37 -9.84
C ARG A 64 25.41 45.92 -10.39
N THR A 65 25.80 44.66 -10.17
CA THR A 65 27.16 44.17 -10.43
C THR A 65 27.33 43.47 -11.77
N TRP A 66 26.28 42.84 -12.33
CA TRP A 66 26.40 42.01 -13.52
C TRP A 66 25.66 42.61 -14.74
N PRO A 67 26.39 43.08 -15.77
CA PRO A 67 25.80 43.64 -16.99
C PRO A 67 24.84 42.68 -17.73
N ALA A 68 25.13 41.38 -17.70
CA ALA A 68 24.26 40.37 -18.31
C ALA A 68 22.90 40.26 -17.60
N TYR A 69 22.89 40.27 -16.26
CA TYR A 69 21.66 40.19 -15.47
C TYR A 69 20.76 41.43 -15.67
N ARG A 70 21.36 42.61 -15.85
CA ARG A 70 20.61 43.84 -16.16
C ARG A 70 19.76 43.71 -17.41
N ARG A 71 20.29 43.08 -18.46
CA ARG A 71 19.64 42.89 -19.76
C ARG A 71 18.53 41.84 -19.75
N LEU A 72 18.39 41.04 -18.69
CA LEU A 72 17.33 40.05 -18.60
C LEU A 72 15.93 40.71 -18.51
N PRO A 73 14.92 40.19 -19.22
CA PRO A 73 13.53 40.63 -19.10
C PRO A 73 13.01 40.36 -17.68
N LEU A 74 12.01 41.15 -17.27
CA LEU A 74 11.43 41.09 -15.93
C LEU A 74 10.88 39.69 -15.60
N SER A 75 10.32 39.00 -16.59
CA SER A 75 9.81 37.62 -16.47
C SER A 75 10.89 36.62 -16.04
N LEU A 76 12.10 36.69 -16.59
CA LEU A 76 13.20 35.78 -16.22
C LEU A 76 13.79 36.12 -14.85
N LYS A 77 13.80 37.40 -14.46
CA LYS A 77 14.19 37.83 -13.10
C LYS A 77 13.17 37.32 -12.07
N ALA A 78 11.88 37.41 -12.38
CA ALA A 78 10.80 36.88 -11.56
C ALA A 78 10.89 35.34 -11.44
N LEU A 79 11.13 34.64 -12.55
CA LEU A 79 11.34 33.19 -12.54
C LEU A 79 12.50 32.79 -11.62
N GLY A 80 13.64 33.49 -11.69
CA GLY A 80 14.77 33.26 -10.79
C GLY A 80 14.42 33.44 -9.32
N ALA A 81 13.58 34.41 -8.97
CA ALA A 81 13.09 34.60 -7.60
C ALA A 81 12.15 33.45 -7.17
N VAL A 82 11.23 33.02 -8.05
CA VAL A 82 10.31 31.90 -7.77
C VAL A 82 11.07 30.59 -7.54
N ILE A 83 12.11 30.31 -8.32
CA ILE A 83 12.96 29.10 -8.19
C ILE A 83 13.60 29.03 -6.79
N VAL A 84 13.95 30.17 -6.19
CA VAL A 84 14.53 30.22 -4.84
C VAL A 84 13.43 30.17 -3.77
N VAL A 85 12.34 30.90 -3.96
CA VAL A 85 11.32 31.09 -2.92
C VAL A 85 10.43 29.86 -2.76
N ALA A 86 9.94 29.27 -3.85
CA ALA A 86 8.96 28.18 -3.78
C ALA A 86 9.47 26.92 -3.04
N PRO A 87 10.71 26.44 -3.25
CA PRO A 87 11.24 25.31 -2.47
C PRO A 87 11.42 25.64 -0.99
N CYS A 88 11.88 26.86 -0.66
CA CYS A 88 12.07 27.28 0.73
C CYS A 88 10.75 27.34 1.51
N ILE A 89 9.64 27.70 0.86
CA ILE A 89 8.29 27.65 1.45
C ILE A 89 7.94 26.21 1.83
N ALA A 90 8.09 25.27 0.90
CA ALA A 90 7.75 23.86 1.13
C ALA A 90 8.63 23.25 2.24
N ILE A 91 9.94 23.46 2.17
CA ILE A 91 10.90 22.93 3.16
C ILE A 91 10.62 23.47 4.55
N GLN A 92 10.39 24.78 4.70
CA GLN A 92 10.13 25.36 6.02
C GLN A 92 8.73 25.01 6.55
N ALA A 93 7.73 24.85 5.68
CA ALA A 93 6.41 24.37 6.09
C ALA A 93 6.49 22.95 6.67
N GLU A 94 7.15 22.04 5.94
CA GLU A 94 7.34 20.65 6.37
C GLU A 94 8.19 20.59 7.64
N ARG A 95 9.28 21.35 7.72
CA ARG A 95 10.13 21.41 8.92
C ARG A 95 9.35 21.81 10.16
N ARG A 96 8.51 22.86 10.09
CA ARG A 96 7.72 23.31 11.24
C ARG A 96 6.59 22.35 11.59
N GLY A 97 5.99 21.67 10.62
CA GLY A 97 5.04 20.57 10.87
C GLY A 97 5.71 19.45 11.65
N LEU A 98 6.87 18.98 11.18
CA LEU A 98 7.65 17.92 11.85
C LEU A 98 8.18 18.33 13.23
N GLU A 99 8.56 19.60 13.42
CA GLU A 99 8.96 20.14 14.74
C GLU A 99 7.78 20.10 15.73
N TYR A 100 6.57 20.45 15.27
CA TYR A 100 5.36 20.35 16.07
C TYR A 100 5.04 18.88 16.41
N ASP A 101 5.06 17.97 15.44
CA ASP A 101 4.79 16.55 15.67
C ASP A 101 5.74 15.96 16.72
N ARG A 102 7.05 16.26 16.60
CA ARG A 102 8.05 15.84 17.59
C ARG A 102 7.83 16.43 18.97
N SER A 103 7.29 17.66 19.07
CA SER A 103 6.99 18.28 20.36
C SER A 103 5.80 17.65 21.08
N GLN A 104 4.95 16.92 20.34
CA GLN A 104 3.80 16.20 20.88
C GLN A 104 4.14 14.76 21.30
N TRP A 105 5.36 14.30 21.06
CA TRP A 105 5.80 12.97 21.50
C TRP A 105 6.07 13.00 23.01
N GLU A 106 5.49 12.07 23.75
CA GLU A 106 5.75 11.85 25.19
C GLU A 106 6.13 10.37 25.44
N GLY A 107 6.95 10.11 26.46
CA GLY A 107 7.20 8.75 26.98
C GLY A 107 8.40 7.97 26.40
N GLU A 108 8.37 6.65 26.59
CA GLU A 108 9.44 5.66 26.27
C GLU A 108 9.84 5.66 24.78
N THR A 109 8.92 6.08 23.89
CA THR A 109 9.13 6.16 22.44
C THR A 109 10.24 7.13 22.05
N ILE A 110 10.46 8.21 22.82
CA ILE A 110 11.57 9.14 22.60
C ILE A 110 12.91 8.48 22.96
N ARG A 111 12.98 7.72 24.06
CA ARG A 111 14.19 6.99 24.48
C ARG A 111 14.63 5.97 23.43
N VAL A 112 13.70 5.19 22.90
CA VAL A 112 13.98 4.18 21.86
C VAL A 112 14.45 4.82 20.55
N LEU A 113 13.87 5.95 20.16
CA LEU A 113 14.28 6.69 18.96
C LEU A 113 15.66 7.35 19.13
N ASP A 114 15.94 7.90 20.31
CA ASP A 114 17.22 8.52 20.63
C ASP A 114 18.35 7.48 20.76
N GLU A 115 18.09 6.32 21.36
CA GLU A 115 19.04 5.20 21.42
C GLU A 115 19.36 4.66 20.02
N LYS A 116 18.35 4.49 19.16
CA LYS A 116 18.55 4.10 17.75
C LYS A 116 19.36 5.13 16.98
N ARG A 117 19.08 6.42 17.15
CA ARG A 117 19.89 7.50 16.55
C ARG A 117 21.33 7.47 17.04
N LEU A 118 21.54 7.24 18.33
CA LEU A 118 22.88 7.16 18.91
C LEU A 118 23.67 5.97 18.33
N GLN A 119 23.03 4.82 18.16
CA GLN A 119 23.63 3.64 17.52
C GLN A 119 23.91 3.87 16.04
N GLU A 120 23.00 4.51 15.31
CA GLU A 120 23.21 4.89 13.90
C GLU A 120 24.37 5.89 13.77
N ASP A 121 24.48 6.85 14.67
CA ASP A 121 25.55 7.85 14.68
C ASP A 121 26.90 7.21 15.04
N GLN A 122 26.93 6.29 16.01
CA GLN A 122 28.14 5.52 16.35
C GLN A 122 28.58 4.63 15.19
N ARG A 123 27.63 3.94 14.55
CA ARG A 123 27.88 3.17 13.33
C ARG A 123 28.44 4.08 12.24
N TRP A 124 27.79 5.21 11.97
CA TRP A 124 28.21 6.16 10.95
C TRP A 124 29.62 6.68 11.22
N GLN A 125 29.95 7.00 12.47
CA GLN A 125 31.29 7.43 12.87
C GLN A 125 32.36 6.36 12.65
N SER A 126 32.00 5.08 12.78
CA SER A 126 32.91 3.95 12.53
C SER A 126 33.15 3.67 11.03
N LEU A 127 32.33 4.22 10.13
CA LEU A 127 32.45 3.96 8.69
C LEU A 127 33.72 4.59 8.08
N PRO A 128 34.33 3.94 7.08
CA PRO A 128 35.37 4.53 6.24
C PRO A 128 34.87 5.78 5.50
N LEU A 129 35.77 6.73 5.19
CA LEU A 129 35.44 8.00 4.51
C LEU A 129 34.64 7.85 3.20
N LYS A 130 34.94 6.82 2.41
CA LYS A 130 34.24 6.53 1.15
C LYS A 130 32.79 6.09 1.38
N GLU A 131 32.56 5.29 2.42
CA GLU A 131 31.24 4.79 2.79
C GLU A 131 30.43 5.88 3.49
N LYS A 132 31.05 6.70 4.33
CA LYS A 132 30.44 7.91 4.89
C LYS A 132 29.94 8.85 3.80
N PHE A 133 30.73 9.04 2.74
CA PHE A 133 30.32 9.87 1.60
C PHE A 133 29.15 9.24 0.84
N ALA A 134 29.19 7.93 0.58
CA ALA A 134 28.09 7.23 -0.07
C ALA A 134 26.79 7.29 0.77
N ASP A 135 26.88 7.02 2.06
CA ASP A 135 25.76 7.10 3.00
C ASP A 135 25.21 8.53 3.09
N TRP A 136 26.09 9.55 3.14
CA TRP A 136 25.68 10.95 3.13
C TRP A 136 24.92 11.33 1.84
N VAL A 137 25.41 10.89 0.67
CA VAL A 137 24.75 11.13 -0.63
C VAL A 137 23.37 10.45 -0.66
N ILE A 138 23.25 9.25 -0.11
CA ILE A 138 21.98 8.52 -0.03
C ILE A 138 20.99 9.24 0.91
N ARG A 139 21.45 9.70 2.08
CA ARG A 139 20.60 10.46 3.03
C ARG A 139 20.14 11.81 2.47
N HIS A 140 20.94 12.43 1.61
CA HIS A 140 20.65 13.74 1.02
C HIS A 140 20.36 13.67 -0.48
N GLN A 141 19.86 12.53 -0.98
CA GLN A 141 19.72 12.26 -2.41
C GLN A 141 19.01 13.39 -3.18
N TYR A 142 17.93 13.93 -2.63
CA TYR A 142 17.17 14.99 -3.29
C TYR A 142 17.93 16.30 -3.33
N THR A 143 18.62 16.66 -2.25
CA THR A 143 19.48 17.86 -2.20
C THR A 143 20.66 17.75 -3.16
N VAL A 144 21.26 16.56 -3.28
CA VAL A 144 22.36 16.29 -4.24
C VAL A 144 21.85 16.37 -5.68
N ILE A 145 20.69 15.80 -5.97
CA ILE A 145 20.07 15.86 -7.31
C ILE A 145 19.74 17.31 -7.68
N LEU A 146 19.08 18.06 -6.78
CA LEU A 146 18.67 19.43 -7.01
C LEU A 146 19.88 20.37 -7.12
N GLY A 147 20.89 20.17 -6.27
CA GLY A 147 22.16 20.89 -6.32
C GLY A 147 22.97 20.58 -7.59
N GLY A 148 23.00 19.32 -8.03
CA GLY A 148 23.63 18.89 -9.28
C GLY A 148 22.93 19.48 -10.50
N TRP A 149 21.60 19.48 -10.51
CA TRP A 149 20.78 20.12 -11.54
C TRP A 149 21.06 21.63 -11.61
N ALA A 150 20.97 22.34 -10.49
CA ALA A 150 21.23 23.78 -10.42
C ALA A 150 22.68 24.13 -10.83
N SER A 151 23.66 23.34 -10.39
CA SER A 151 25.07 23.51 -10.76
C SER A 151 25.28 23.30 -12.25
N SER A 152 24.62 22.31 -12.84
CA SER A 152 24.72 22.04 -14.28
C SER A 152 24.10 23.13 -15.14
N LEU A 153 23.00 23.76 -14.69
CA LEU A 153 22.47 24.97 -15.32
C LEU A 153 23.42 26.15 -15.20
N GLY A 154 24.08 26.31 -14.06
CA GLY A 154 25.10 27.34 -13.85
C GLY A 154 26.32 27.16 -14.76
N VAL A 155 26.81 25.92 -14.88
CA VAL A 155 27.95 25.56 -15.75
C VAL A 155 27.58 25.70 -17.22
N ALA A 156 26.40 25.23 -17.63
CA ALA A 156 25.90 25.44 -19.00
C ALA A 156 25.77 26.94 -19.31
N GLY A 157 25.21 27.72 -18.38
CA GLY A 157 25.10 29.17 -18.50
C GLY A 157 26.45 29.89 -18.56
N ALA A 158 27.49 29.36 -17.90
CA ALA A 158 28.84 29.94 -17.93
C ALA A 158 29.64 29.58 -19.19
N ILE A 159 29.42 28.37 -19.74
CA ILE A 159 30.08 27.91 -20.97
C ILE A 159 29.44 28.57 -22.21
N ILE A 160 28.16 28.92 -22.14
CA ILE A 160 27.41 29.52 -23.26
C ILE A 160 27.58 31.05 -23.24
N SER A 161 28.55 31.57 -24.00
CA SER A 161 28.75 33.01 -24.29
C SER A 161 29.27 33.21 -25.73
N PRO A 162 29.03 34.35 -26.41
CA PRO A 162 27.78 35.07 -26.67
C PRO A 162 27.40 34.91 -28.16
N THR A 163 26.39 34.10 -28.47
CA THR A 163 25.75 34.06 -29.79
C THR A 163 24.23 34.07 -29.60
N GLU A 164 23.46 34.28 -30.67
CA GLU A 164 22.05 34.71 -30.57
C GLU A 164 21.19 33.90 -29.58
N LEU A 165 20.47 34.65 -28.73
CA LEU A 165 19.65 34.21 -27.60
C LEU A 165 18.74 32.98 -27.86
N PRO A 166 18.10 32.80 -29.04
CA PRO A 166 17.18 31.69 -29.27
C PRO A 166 17.87 30.32 -29.32
N LEU A 167 19.05 30.23 -29.95
CA LEU A 167 19.78 28.96 -30.11
C LEU A 167 20.37 28.49 -28.76
N GLN A 168 20.76 29.45 -27.91
CA GLN A 168 21.26 29.21 -26.56
C GLN A 168 20.22 28.56 -25.65
N ILE A 169 18.96 29.01 -25.72
CA ILE A 169 17.88 28.48 -24.89
C ILE A 169 17.60 27.01 -25.28
N VAL A 170 17.64 26.68 -26.57
CA VAL A 170 17.42 25.32 -27.04
C VAL A 170 18.56 24.39 -26.61
N GLN A 171 19.81 24.82 -26.76
CA GLN A 171 20.97 24.04 -26.31
C GLN A 171 20.97 23.85 -24.79
N ALA A 172 20.76 24.92 -24.02
CA ALA A 172 20.65 24.85 -22.57
C ALA A 172 19.51 23.91 -22.13
N ARG A 173 18.37 23.92 -22.84
CA ARG A 173 17.25 23.00 -22.58
C ARG A 173 17.60 21.55 -22.88
N MET A 174 18.28 21.28 -23.99
CA MET A 174 18.72 19.92 -24.33
C MET A 174 19.73 19.37 -23.32
N TRP A 175 20.70 20.18 -22.89
CA TRP A 175 21.64 19.79 -21.84
C TRP A 175 20.95 19.56 -20.50
N ALA A 176 20.04 20.45 -20.09
CA ALA A 176 19.25 20.29 -18.87
C ALA A 176 18.38 19.02 -18.90
N GLN A 177 17.76 18.71 -20.04
CA GLN A 177 16.96 17.49 -20.22
C GLN A 177 17.83 16.22 -20.18
N GLY A 178 18.99 16.21 -20.87
CA GLY A 178 19.92 15.08 -20.85
C GLY A 178 20.50 14.81 -19.45
N LEU A 179 20.85 15.86 -18.72
CA LEU A 179 21.32 15.75 -17.33
C LEU A 179 20.21 15.33 -16.37
N THR A 180 18.97 15.76 -16.59
CA THR A 180 17.82 15.31 -15.77
C THR A 180 17.58 13.82 -15.95
N ILE A 181 17.65 13.32 -17.19
CA ILE A 181 17.54 11.88 -17.47
C ILE A 181 18.71 11.11 -16.81
N GLY A 182 19.94 11.61 -16.93
CA GLY A 182 21.11 11.02 -16.25
C GLY A 182 20.96 10.98 -14.72
N LEU A 183 20.46 12.07 -14.12
CA LEU A 183 20.20 12.16 -12.68
C LEU A 183 19.08 11.20 -12.24
N LEU A 184 18.01 11.04 -13.03
CA LEU A 184 16.94 10.07 -12.75
C LEU A 184 17.43 8.63 -12.85
N ILE A 185 18.32 8.32 -13.80
CA ILE A 185 18.95 7.00 -13.91
C ILE A 185 19.83 6.72 -12.69
N VAL A 186 20.64 7.70 -12.26
CA VAL A 186 21.47 7.58 -11.06
C VAL A 186 20.60 7.46 -9.81
N ALA A 187 19.52 8.24 -9.68
CA ALA A 187 18.58 8.15 -8.57
C ALA A 187 17.87 6.78 -8.55
N GLY A 188 17.46 6.26 -9.71
CA GLY A 188 16.88 4.93 -9.84
C GLY A 188 17.85 3.82 -9.44
N ALA A 189 19.11 3.91 -9.89
CA ALA A 189 20.17 2.97 -9.53
C ALA A 189 20.49 3.00 -8.02
N LEU A 190 20.58 4.19 -7.43
CA LEU A 190 20.77 4.36 -5.98
C LEU A 190 19.58 3.85 -5.18
N THR A 191 18.35 4.09 -5.64
CA THR A 191 17.12 3.55 -5.03
C THR A 191 17.09 2.03 -5.06
N GLN A 192 17.55 1.43 -6.16
CA GLN A 192 17.63 -0.02 -6.31
C GLN A 192 18.76 -0.63 -5.45
N ALA A 193 19.90 0.05 -5.32
CA ALA A 193 20.95 -0.31 -4.38
C ALA A 193 20.44 -0.24 -2.93
N ARG A 194 19.66 0.79 -2.60
CA ARG A 194 18.99 0.94 -1.30
C ARG A 194 17.99 -0.18 -1.02
N ARG A 195 17.22 -0.63 -2.03
CA ARG A 195 16.34 -1.81 -1.89
C ARG A 195 17.14 -3.08 -1.57
N LYS A 196 18.32 -3.26 -2.17
CA LYS A 196 19.21 -4.38 -1.86
C LYS A 196 19.82 -4.28 -0.46
N GLU A 197 20.19 -3.09 -0.01
CA GLU A 197 20.68 -2.87 1.36
C GLU A 197 19.57 -3.01 2.40
N PHE A 198 18.38 -2.43 2.22
CA PHE A 198 17.22 -2.64 3.09
C PHE A 198 16.83 -4.12 3.17
N ALA A 199 16.88 -4.85 2.05
CA ALA A 199 16.65 -6.29 2.05
C ALA A 199 17.73 -7.06 2.84
N LYS A 200 18.95 -6.52 2.96
CA LYS A 200 20.04 -7.04 3.78
C LYS A 200 19.94 -6.61 5.25
N GLU A 201 19.40 -5.42 5.51
CA GLU A 201 19.24 -4.83 6.84
C GLU A 201 18.00 -5.38 7.56
N GLN A 202 16.92 -5.72 6.84
CA GLN A 202 15.81 -6.54 7.37
C GLN A 202 16.23 -7.94 7.78
N GLN A 203 17.41 -8.39 7.35
CA GLN A 203 17.99 -9.67 7.75
C GLN A 203 18.76 -9.56 9.08
N HIS A 204 18.82 -8.39 9.72
CA HIS A 204 19.32 -8.26 11.09
C HIS A 204 18.29 -8.76 12.10
N ASP A 205 18.79 -9.57 13.01
CA ASP A 205 18.06 -10.33 14.00
C ASP A 205 17.48 -9.37 15.06
N HIS A 206 16.22 -8.97 14.95
CA HIS A 206 15.45 -8.54 16.11
C HIS A 206 15.08 -9.78 16.94
N SER A 207 16.13 -10.51 17.35
CA SER A 207 16.02 -11.63 18.26
C SER A 207 15.57 -11.08 19.61
N TRP A 208 14.64 -11.80 20.24
CA TRP A 208 14.25 -11.63 21.64
C TRP A 208 15.44 -11.45 22.60
N ALA A 209 16.65 -11.88 22.21
CA ALA A 209 17.88 -11.59 22.92
C ALA A 209 18.05 -10.10 23.26
N ASP A 210 17.80 -9.17 22.34
CA ASP A 210 17.98 -7.73 22.61
C ASP A 210 16.93 -7.19 23.59
N ILE A 211 15.69 -7.67 23.50
CA ILE A 211 14.60 -7.28 24.41
C ILE A 211 14.83 -7.85 25.82
N LEU A 212 15.31 -9.09 25.92
CA LEU A 212 15.66 -9.73 27.18
C LEU A 212 16.91 -9.08 27.80
N GLU A 213 17.90 -8.72 26.99
CA GLU A 213 19.08 -7.99 27.46
C GLU A 213 18.71 -6.59 27.95
N GLN A 214 17.77 -5.91 27.27
CA GLN A 214 17.24 -4.61 27.70
C GLN A 214 16.47 -4.74 29.03
N GLN A 215 15.57 -5.72 29.15
CA GLN A 215 14.85 -6.00 30.41
C GLN A 215 15.81 -6.32 31.57
N GLU A 216 16.91 -7.01 31.29
CA GLU A 216 17.91 -7.35 32.29
C GLU A 216 18.79 -6.15 32.67
N ARG A 217 19.06 -5.24 31.73
CA ARG A 217 19.72 -3.95 32.00
C ARG A 217 18.83 -3.03 32.83
N ASP A 218 17.55 -2.90 32.46
CA ASP A 218 16.56 -2.11 33.19
C ASP A 218 16.32 -2.66 34.60
N ARG A 219 16.31 -3.99 34.77
CA ARG A 219 16.25 -4.64 36.09
C ARG A 219 17.48 -4.28 36.94
N LYS A 220 18.68 -4.35 36.37
CA LYS A 220 19.93 -4.00 37.07
C LYS A 220 20.00 -2.50 37.42
N GLU A 221 19.45 -1.65 36.56
CA GLU A 221 19.40 -0.21 36.78
C GLU A 221 18.35 0.16 37.84
N ALA A 222 17.18 -0.46 37.82
CA ALA A 222 16.16 -0.34 38.86
C ALA A 222 16.67 -0.83 40.24
N GLU A 223 17.44 -1.94 40.26
CA GLU A 223 18.13 -2.42 41.46
C GLU A 223 19.20 -1.43 41.97
N ARG A 224 19.98 -0.81 41.07
CA ARG A 224 20.94 0.26 41.42
C ARG A 224 20.26 1.50 42.00
N LEU A 225 19.08 1.85 41.48
CA LEU A 225 18.29 3.01 41.91
C LEU A 225 17.38 2.71 43.11
N GLY A 226 17.37 1.47 43.62
CA GLY A 226 16.57 1.07 44.80
C GLY A 226 15.06 0.97 44.53
N ILE A 227 14.64 0.85 43.27
CA ILE A 227 13.24 0.78 42.87
C ILE A 227 12.84 -0.70 42.74
N ARG A 228 11.92 -1.18 43.61
CA ARG A 228 11.37 -2.55 43.51
C ARG A 228 10.32 -2.61 42.41
N LEU A 229 10.63 -3.27 41.30
CA LEU A 229 9.64 -3.67 40.29
C LEU A 229 8.92 -4.95 40.76
N ALA A 230 7.59 -4.96 40.70
CA ALA A 230 6.76 -6.08 41.15
C ALA A 230 6.87 -7.27 40.17
N PRO A 231 6.79 -8.54 40.65
CA PRO A 231 6.88 -9.70 39.78
C PRO A 231 5.60 -9.85 38.96
N THR A 232 5.73 -9.90 37.64
CA THR A 232 4.63 -10.20 36.72
C THR A 232 4.42 -11.71 36.65
N GLY A 233 3.44 -12.23 37.39
CA GLY A 233 2.90 -13.58 37.20
C GLY A 233 1.91 -13.67 36.04
N PRO A 234 1.56 -14.89 35.56
CA PRO A 234 0.70 -15.07 34.41
C PRO A 234 -0.75 -14.78 34.81
N HIS A 235 -1.40 -13.87 34.09
CA HIS A 235 -2.73 -13.29 34.36
C HIS A 235 -2.76 -12.18 35.42
N GLY A 236 -2.60 -10.94 34.94
CA GLY A 236 -2.90 -9.72 35.68
C GLY A 236 -2.87 -8.52 34.73
N SER A 237 -4.04 -7.97 34.44
CA SER A 237 -4.31 -6.77 33.64
C SER A 237 -3.44 -5.57 34.03
N ARG A 238 -2.82 -4.91 33.04
CA ARG A 238 -2.62 -3.45 32.99
C ARG A 238 -2.10 -3.00 31.63
N GLU A 239 -2.92 -2.17 30.97
CA GLU A 239 -2.59 -1.01 30.14
C GLU A 239 -1.14 -0.96 29.61
N ALA A 240 -0.91 -1.64 28.48
CA ALA A 240 0.24 -1.36 27.63
C ALA A 240 -0.15 -0.20 26.70
N LEU A 241 0.55 0.90 26.92
CA LEU A 241 0.48 2.18 26.24
C LEU A 241 0.57 1.99 24.71
N ASP A 242 -0.38 2.61 24.00
CA ASP A 242 -0.50 2.64 22.55
C ASP A 242 0.81 3.09 21.89
N SER A 243 1.36 2.25 21.02
CA SER A 243 2.45 2.63 20.13
C SER A 243 1.88 3.33 18.90
N ASP A 244 2.06 4.65 18.84
CA ASP A 244 1.86 5.47 17.66
C ASP A 244 2.77 5.00 16.52
N ILE A 245 2.19 4.32 15.53
CA ILE A 245 2.82 4.13 14.22
C ILE A 245 2.38 5.29 13.34
N ALA A 246 3.17 6.37 13.38
CA ALA A 246 3.03 7.49 12.48
C ALA A 246 3.33 7.07 11.03
N LEU A 247 2.25 7.00 10.24
CA LEU A 247 2.09 7.55 8.90
C LEU A 247 3.37 7.64 8.03
N LEU A 248 3.55 6.66 7.17
CA LEU A 248 4.15 6.88 5.85
C LEU A 248 3.01 7.04 4.84
N LEU A 249 2.84 8.29 4.36
CA LEU A 249 2.42 8.73 3.00
C LEU A 249 1.55 10.03 3.07
N PRO A 250 1.57 10.95 2.07
CA PRO A 250 2.31 10.91 0.80
C PRO A 250 3.04 12.23 0.44
N SER A 251 4.33 12.14 0.10
CA SER A 251 5.06 13.16 -0.68
C SER A 251 4.69 13.20 -2.17
N TYR A 252 3.63 12.48 -2.59
CA TYR A 252 3.18 12.39 -3.98
C TYR A 252 2.27 13.55 -4.44
N ILE A 253 1.64 14.30 -3.53
CA ILE A 253 0.68 15.35 -3.90
C ILE A 253 1.38 16.63 -4.39
N ILE A 254 2.60 16.92 -3.94
CA ILE A 254 3.32 18.15 -4.31
C ILE A 254 3.96 18.05 -5.72
N SER A 255 4.33 16.84 -6.16
CA SER A 255 4.93 16.63 -7.49
C SER A 255 3.95 16.90 -8.64
N SER A 256 2.66 16.62 -8.45
CA SER A 256 1.65 16.83 -9.50
C SER A 256 1.35 18.32 -9.71
N TYR A 257 1.27 19.10 -8.62
CA TYR A 257 1.03 20.55 -8.71
C TYR A 257 2.21 21.33 -9.30
N CYS A 258 3.46 20.93 -8.99
CA CYS A 258 4.64 21.58 -9.58
C CYS A 258 4.78 21.31 -11.08
N THR A 259 4.36 20.13 -11.56
CA THR A 259 4.43 19.78 -12.98
C THR A 259 3.34 20.50 -13.79
N THR A 260 2.12 20.60 -13.25
CA THR A 260 1.00 21.31 -13.89
C THR A 260 1.21 22.83 -13.93
N LEU A 261 1.80 23.41 -12.88
CA LEU A 261 2.15 24.83 -12.83
C LEU A 261 3.30 25.16 -13.80
N ALA A 262 4.30 24.27 -13.95
CA ALA A 262 5.37 24.43 -14.92
C ALA A 262 4.88 24.36 -16.38
N ILE A 263 3.89 23.50 -16.67
CA ILE A 263 3.25 23.41 -18.00
C ILE A 263 2.40 24.66 -18.28
N HIS A 264 1.63 25.16 -17.30
CA HIS A 264 0.84 26.38 -17.46
C HIS A 264 1.69 27.63 -17.66
N ILE A 265 2.82 27.74 -16.95
CA ILE A 265 3.77 28.85 -17.13
C ILE A 265 4.49 28.74 -18.49
N ALA A 266 4.78 27.53 -18.99
CA ALA A 266 5.37 27.33 -20.30
C ALA A 266 4.44 27.71 -21.47
N ILE A 267 3.12 27.53 -21.30
CA ILE A 267 2.10 27.92 -22.29
C ILE A 267 1.89 29.44 -22.33
N TYR A 268 2.03 30.15 -21.21
CA TYR A 268 1.77 31.59 -21.12
C TYR A 268 2.95 32.50 -21.56
N ILE A 269 4.15 31.96 -21.80
CA ILE A 269 5.37 32.74 -22.05
C ILE A 269 5.79 32.80 -23.54
N THR A 270 5.12 32.09 -24.46
CA THR A 270 5.43 32.16 -25.90
C THR A 270 4.62 33.26 -26.61
N PRO A 271 5.25 34.32 -27.17
CA PRO A 271 4.59 35.16 -28.16
C PRO A 271 4.62 34.45 -29.52
N SER A 272 3.45 34.29 -30.14
CA SER A 272 3.31 33.79 -31.51
C SER A 272 3.86 34.83 -32.51
N PRO A 273 4.77 34.46 -33.44
CA PRO A 273 5.00 35.22 -34.65
C PRO A 273 4.02 34.78 -35.74
N THR A 274 3.41 35.78 -36.38
CA THR A 274 2.49 35.70 -37.51
C THR A 274 3.12 35.23 -38.82
N ASP A 275 2.30 34.54 -39.61
CA ASP A 275 2.26 34.39 -41.07
C ASP A 275 3.44 33.73 -41.82
N HIS A 276 3.26 32.46 -42.21
CA HIS A 276 2.88 32.06 -43.57
C HIS A 276 3.03 30.53 -43.77
N VAL A 277 2.07 29.97 -44.51
CA VAL A 277 1.97 28.63 -45.13
C VAL A 277 0.84 27.78 -44.54
N GLU A 278 -0.35 28.02 -45.08
CA GLU A 278 -1.46 27.07 -45.07
C GLU A 278 -1.07 25.79 -45.82
N LYS A 279 -1.08 24.66 -45.11
CA LYS A 279 -1.43 23.36 -45.68
C LYS A 279 -2.44 22.69 -44.76
N HIS A 280 -3.66 22.59 -45.28
CA HIS A 280 -4.81 21.95 -44.67
C HIS A 280 -4.49 20.54 -44.15
N ILE A 281 -4.44 20.40 -42.85
CA ILE A 281 -4.98 19.23 -42.17
C ILE A 281 -6.21 19.76 -41.43
N ILE A 282 -7.39 19.38 -41.91
CA ILE A 282 -8.64 19.63 -41.19
C ILE A 282 -8.61 18.73 -39.95
N ILE A 283 -8.09 19.26 -38.85
CA ILE A 283 -8.47 18.80 -37.51
C ILE A 283 -9.73 19.59 -37.19
N SER A 284 -10.87 18.91 -37.14
CA SER A 284 -12.13 19.49 -36.70
C SER A 284 -11.94 20.15 -35.33
N ASN A 285 -12.00 21.48 -35.28
CA ASN A 285 -12.06 22.25 -34.05
C ASN A 285 -13.45 22.14 -33.43
N SER A 286 -13.77 20.96 -32.89
CA SER A 286 -14.90 20.75 -32.00
C SER A 286 -14.38 20.39 -30.62
N TRP A 287 -13.69 21.32 -29.96
CA TRP A 287 -13.46 21.26 -28.52
C TRP A 287 -14.70 21.81 -27.83
N ASP A 288 -15.76 21.00 -27.86
CA ASP A 288 -16.97 21.25 -27.09
C ASP A 288 -16.65 20.91 -25.63
N TRP A 289 -16.53 21.92 -24.76
CA TRP A 289 -16.23 21.78 -23.32
C TRP A 289 -17.40 21.21 -22.51
N ASN A 290 -18.36 20.56 -23.18
CA ASN A 290 -19.63 20.12 -22.63
C ASN A 290 -19.91 18.64 -22.93
N MET A 291 -18.88 17.80 -23.01
CA MET A 291 -19.07 16.35 -22.94
C MET A 291 -19.46 15.99 -21.50
N PRO A 292 -20.62 15.34 -21.26
CA PRO A 292 -20.96 14.88 -19.92
C PRO A 292 -19.89 13.88 -19.46
N GLN A 293 -19.15 14.22 -18.40
CA GLN A 293 -18.21 13.29 -17.79
C GLN A 293 -19.00 12.17 -17.13
N LEU A 294 -18.66 10.92 -17.45
CA LEU A 294 -19.30 9.75 -16.86
C LEU A 294 -19.17 9.81 -15.32
N THR A 295 -20.29 9.80 -14.62
CA THR A 295 -20.32 9.77 -13.15
C THR A 295 -20.73 8.39 -12.65
N ILE A 296 -20.43 8.08 -11.39
CA ILE A 296 -20.83 6.80 -10.76
C ILE A 296 -22.36 6.61 -10.77
N SER A 297 -23.12 7.71 -10.68
CA SER A 297 -24.59 7.68 -10.77
C SER A 297 -25.12 7.26 -12.13
N ASP A 298 -24.31 7.39 -13.19
CA ASP A 298 -24.70 7.00 -14.55
C ASP A 298 -24.50 5.50 -14.82
N LEU A 299 -23.79 4.80 -13.92
CA LEU A 299 -23.52 3.36 -14.07
C LEU A 299 -24.77 2.53 -13.72
N PRO A 300 -25.11 1.52 -14.54
CA PRO A 300 -26.26 0.66 -14.26
C PRO A 300 -26.03 -0.20 -13.01
N LYS A 301 -27.13 -0.55 -12.34
CA LYS A 301 -27.17 -1.48 -11.21
C LYS A 301 -28.04 -2.70 -11.58
N PRO A 302 -27.47 -3.91 -11.78
CA PRO A 302 -26.04 -4.23 -11.76
C PRO A 302 -25.29 -3.69 -12.99
N LEU A 303 -23.96 -3.69 -12.91
CA LEU A 303 -23.07 -3.28 -14.00
C LEU A 303 -23.23 -4.18 -15.24
N ASN A 304 -23.12 -3.57 -16.42
CA ASN A 304 -23.01 -4.29 -17.68
C ASN A 304 -21.55 -4.67 -17.94
N LEU A 305 -21.31 -5.93 -18.30
CA LEU A 305 -19.97 -6.44 -18.60
C LEU A 305 -19.78 -6.65 -20.12
N PRO A 306 -18.57 -6.44 -20.65
CA PRO A 306 -17.32 -6.08 -19.96
C PRO A 306 -17.24 -4.59 -19.57
N LEU A 307 -16.44 -4.27 -18.55
CA LEU A 307 -16.15 -2.87 -18.16
C LEU A 307 -15.10 -2.26 -19.08
N SER A 308 -15.29 -0.99 -19.47
CA SER A 308 -14.23 -0.20 -20.11
C SER A 308 -13.16 0.21 -19.09
N GLU A 309 -11.97 0.58 -19.58
CA GLU A 309 -10.89 1.08 -18.73
C GLU A 309 -11.31 2.36 -17.99
N GLU A 310 -12.00 3.28 -18.67
CA GLU A 310 -12.56 4.51 -18.07
C GLU A 310 -13.55 4.19 -16.93
N GLN A 311 -14.45 3.23 -17.13
CA GLN A 311 -15.38 2.79 -16.08
C GLN A 311 -14.64 2.19 -14.88
N LEU A 312 -13.61 1.37 -15.13
CA LEU A 312 -12.82 0.74 -14.08
C LEU A 312 -12.02 1.76 -13.28
N GLU A 313 -11.46 2.78 -13.93
CA GLU A 313 -10.76 3.89 -13.27
C GLU A 313 -11.71 4.73 -12.43
N LEU A 314 -12.88 5.08 -12.99
CA LEU A 314 -13.92 5.82 -12.28
C LEU A 314 -14.38 5.08 -11.02
N ILE A 315 -14.68 3.77 -11.13
CA ILE A 315 -15.08 2.92 -10.00
C ILE A 315 -13.97 2.88 -8.95
N ASN A 316 -12.71 2.65 -9.35
CA ASN A 316 -11.61 2.58 -8.39
C ASN A 316 -11.37 3.93 -7.70
N ALA A 317 -11.47 5.06 -8.40
CA ALA A 317 -11.36 6.39 -7.81
C ALA A 317 -12.48 6.64 -6.78
N HIS A 318 -13.70 6.17 -7.07
CA HIS A 318 -14.84 6.28 -6.15
C HIS A 318 -14.71 5.41 -4.90
N LEU A 319 -14.22 4.18 -5.04
CA LEU A 319 -14.11 3.22 -3.94
C LEU A 319 -12.86 3.41 -3.07
N SER A 320 -11.79 3.99 -3.60
CA SER A 320 -10.51 4.14 -2.89
C SER A 320 -10.60 4.87 -1.53
N PRO A 321 -11.40 5.96 -1.37
CA PRO A 321 -11.50 6.65 -0.07
C PRO A 321 -12.49 6.01 0.91
N MET A 322 -13.23 4.97 0.52
CA MET A 322 -14.31 4.39 1.32
C MET A 322 -13.80 3.37 2.35
N ILE A 323 -14.62 3.12 3.38
CA ILE A 323 -14.36 2.04 4.35
C ILE A 323 -14.87 0.68 3.81
N PRO A 324 -14.35 -0.48 4.28
CA PRO A 324 -14.73 -1.78 3.72
C PRO A 324 -16.23 -2.07 3.73
N GLU A 325 -16.97 -1.61 4.74
CA GLU A 325 -18.42 -1.79 4.83
C GLU A 325 -19.14 -1.08 3.67
N GLU A 326 -18.76 0.16 3.35
CA GLU A 326 -19.29 0.93 2.22
C GLU A 326 -18.92 0.28 0.89
N ILE A 327 -17.67 -0.18 0.78
CA ILE A 327 -17.16 -0.89 -0.39
C ILE A 327 -17.94 -2.20 -0.61
N LEU A 328 -18.17 -2.98 0.45
CA LEU A 328 -18.96 -4.22 0.40
C LEU A 328 -20.43 -3.94 0.04
N GLN A 329 -21.02 -2.88 0.59
CA GLN A 329 -22.38 -2.48 0.25
C GLN A 329 -22.50 -2.08 -1.22
N TRP A 330 -21.54 -1.31 -1.73
CA TRP A 330 -21.45 -0.99 -3.15
C TRP A 330 -21.38 -2.26 -4.02
N ALA A 331 -20.57 -3.25 -3.63
CA ALA A 331 -20.44 -4.48 -4.40
C ALA A 331 -21.74 -5.26 -4.52
N ILE A 332 -22.52 -5.35 -3.42
CA ILE A 332 -23.82 -6.04 -3.42
C ILE A 332 -24.78 -5.40 -4.44
N GLU A 333 -24.75 -4.07 -4.57
CA GLU A 333 -25.63 -3.34 -5.47
C GLU A 333 -25.19 -3.38 -6.94
N TYR A 334 -23.89 -3.28 -7.19
CA TYR A 334 -23.35 -3.04 -8.54
C TYR A 334 -22.80 -4.29 -9.21
N LEU A 335 -22.26 -5.27 -8.48
CA LEU A 335 -21.58 -6.40 -9.09
C LEU A 335 -22.56 -7.53 -9.43
N PRO A 336 -22.77 -7.86 -10.72
CA PRO A 336 -23.59 -9.02 -11.08
C PRO A 336 -22.89 -10.31 -10.67
N GLY A 337 -23.65 -11.36 -10.36
CA GLY A 337 -23.10 -12.70 -10.10
C GLY A 337 -21.97 -12.70 -9.06
N LEU A 338 -22.16 -11.94 -7.97
CA LEU A 338 -21.18 -11.76 -6.91
C LEU A 338 -21.16 -12.98 -5.98
N TYR A 339 -19.95 -13.48 -5.74
CA TYR A 339 -19.64 -14.53 -4.76
C TYR A 339 -18.45 -14.09 -3.92
N GLN A 340 -18.18 -14.77 -2.81
CA GLN A 340 -16.92 -14.63 -2.11
C GLN A 340 -16.09 -15.91 -2.26
N THR A 341 -14.86 -15.79 -2.77
CA THR A 341 -13.92 -16.91 -2.76
C THR A 341 -13.03 -16.81 -1.54
N THR A 342 -13.06 -17.83 -0.68
CA THR A 342 -12.38 -17.78 0.62
C THR A 342 -11.64 -19.08 0.92
N ALA A 343 -10.45 -18.95 1.50
CA ALA A 343 -9.74 -20.03 2.18
C ALA A 343 -9.86 -19.89 3.71
N PHE A 344 -10.84 -19.11 4.18
CA PHE A 344 -11.09 -18.79 5.59
C PHE A 344 -9.89 -18.16 6.32
N GLY A 345 -9.09 -17.38 5.60
CA GLY A 345 -8.12 -16.47 6.21
C GLY A 345 -8.82 -15.29 6.90
N LEU A 346 -8.14 -14.64 7.85
CA LEU A 346 -8.74 -13.59 8.69
C LEU A 346 -9.46 -12.48 7.90
N THR A 347 -8.85 -11.97 6.83
CA THR A 347 -9.49 -10.93 5.99
C THR A 347 -10.76 -11.43 5.30
N GLY A 348 -10.74 -12.68 4.82
CA GLY A 348 -11.93 -13.28 4.23
C GLY A 348 -13.05 -13.47 5.27
N LEU A 349 -12.70 -13.86 6.50
CA LEU A 349 -13.66 -13.99 7.60
C LEU A 349 -14.27 -12.65 8.01
N ALA A 350 -13.48 -11.57 8.01
CA ALA A 350 -13.99 -10.22 8.24
C ALA A 350 -15.03 -9.84 7.18
N ALA A 351 -14.78 -10.15 5.89
CA ALA A 351 -15.75 -9.92 4.82
C ALA A 351 -17.06 -10.67 5.05
N ILE A 352 -16.99 -11.96 5.46
CA ILE A 352 -18.17 -12.79 5.72
C ILE A 352 -19.02 -12.19 6.84
N ASP A 353 -18.39 -11.80 7.94
CA ASP A 353 -19.08 -11.21 9.09
C ASP A 353 -19.69 -9.85 8.76
N MET A 354 -18.97 -8.98 8.03
CA MET A 354 -19.51 -7.70 7.57
C MET A 354 -20.71 -7.89 6.63
N LEU A 355 -20.60 -8.77 5.63
CA LEU A 355 -21.68 -9.05 4.68
C LEU A 355 -22.93 -9.58 5.39
N PHE A 356 -22.75 -10.47 6.38
CA PHE A 356 -23.84 -11.01 7.19
C PHE A 356 -24.57 -9.92 7.99
N LYS A 357 -23.86 -8.87 8.43
CA LYS A 357 -24.45 -7.71 9.11
C LYS A 357 -25.11 -6.72 8.14
N ILE A 358 -24.55 -6.56 6.94
CA ILE A 358 -25.02 -5.59 5.93
C ILE A 358 -26.31 -6.07 5.26
N THR A 359 -26.42 -7.36 4.92
CA THR A 359 -27.54 -7.88 4.12
C THR A 359 -28.07 -9.21 4.63
N LYS A 360 -29.39 -9.43 4.46
CA LYS A 360 -30.06 -10.71 4.75
C LYS A 360 -29.77 -11.79 3.71
N THR A 361 -29.26 -11.41 2.54
CA THR A 361 -28.94 -12.32 1.44
C THR A 361 -27.48 -12.10 1.02
N PRO A 362 -26.51 -12.49 1.87
CA PRO A 362 -25.10 -12.30 1.55
C PRO A 362 -24.70 -13.13 0.31
N PRO A 363 -23.73 -12.66 -0.48
CA PRO A 363 -23.15 -13.45 -1.57
C PRO A 363 -22.73 -14.86 -1.11
N PRO A 364 -23.01 -15.92 -1.87
CA PRO A 364 -22.59 -17.27 -1.49
C PRO A 364 -21.07 -17.41 -1.45
N LEU A 365 -20.58 -18.34 -0.64
CA LEU A 365 -19.16 -18.63 -0.49
C LEU A 365 -18.72 -19.73 -1.46
N ILE A 366 -17.51 -19.59 -2.01
CA ILE A 366 -16.80 -20.62 -2.76
C ILE A 366 -15.54 -20.98 -1.96
N PHE A 367 -15.45 -22.24 -1.55
CA PHE A 367 -14.29 -22.83 -0.91
C PHE A 367 -13.65 -23.85 -1.85
N ILE A 368 -12.36 -23.68 -2.10
CA ILE A 368 -11.57 -24.64 -2.88
C ILE A 368 -10.89 -25.59 -1.92
N ASP A 369 -11.44 -26.80 -1.85
CA ASP A 369 -10.90 -27.90 -1.05
C ASP A 369 -9.79 -28.57 -1.86
N THR A 370 -8.54 -28.23 -1.52
CA THR A 370 -7.37 -28.77 -2.19
C THR A 370 -7.13 -30.25 -1.87
N LEU A 371 -7.88 -30.83 -0.92
CA LEU A 371 -7.66 -32.13 -0.27
C LEU A 371 -6.49 -32.14 0.73
N TYR A 372 -5.69 -31.07 0.79
CA TYR A 372 -4.50 -30.97 1.63
C TYR A 372 -4.59 -29.85 2.67
N HIS A 373 -5.80 -29.38 3.00
CA HIS A 373 -5.98 -28.43 4.10
C HIS A 373 -5.74 -29.09 5.45
N PHE A 374 -5.44 -28.28 6.46
CA PHE A 374 -5.41 -28.74 7.85
C PHE A 374 -6.82 -29.15 8.33
N PRO A 375 -6.93 -30.14 9.24
CA PRO A 375 -8.18 -30.48 9.92
C PRO A 375 -8.89 -29.26 10.52
N GLU A 376 -8.15 -28.35 11.14
CA GLU A 376 -8.66 -27.12 11.76
C GLU A 376 -9.31 -26.16 10.74
N THR A 377 -8.86 -26.19 9.47
CA THR A 377 -9.51 -25.43 8.40
C THR A 377 -10.87 -26.02 8.06
N TYR A 378 -11.00 -27.36 8.01
CA TYR A 378 -12.29 -28.02 7.80
C TYR A 378 -13.25 -27.77 8.96
N GLU A 379 -12.79 -27.85 10.20
CA GLU A 379 -13.58 -27.47 11.38
C GLU A 379 -14.10 -26.04 11.28
N LEU A 380 -13.25 -25.09 10.89
CA LEU A 380 -13.64 -23.70 10.68
C LEU A 380 -14.72 -23.54 9.60
N VAL A 381 -14.67 -24.33 8.52
CA VAL A 381 -15.73 -24.31 7.49
C VAL A 381 -17.09 -24.64 8.10
N TYR A 382 -17.15 -25.64 8.98
CA TYR A 382 -18.39 -26.01 9.68
C TYR A 382 -18.84 -24.93 10.66
N GLU A 383 -17.92 -24.33 11.42
CA GLU A 383 -18.23 -23.23 12.35
C GLU A 383 -18.78 -22.00 11.61
N VAL A 384 -18.16 -21.62 10.49
CA VAL A 384 -18.60 -20.49 9.65
C VAL A 384 -19.97 -20.78 9.03
N ARG A 385 -20.18 -22.00 8.51
CA ARG A 385 -21.49 -22.42 7.98
C ARG A 385 -22.59 -22.34 9.03
N ALA A 386 -22.31 -22.78 10.25
CA ALA A 386 -23.27 -22.76 11.35
C ALA A 386 -23.58 -21.34 11.84
N ARG A 387 -22.58 -20.44 11.87
CA ARG A 387 -22.75 -19.07 12.37
C ARG A 387 -23.47 -18.13 11.40
N TYR A 388 -23.10 -18.19 10.12
CA TYR A 388 -23.55 -17.17 9.15
C TYR A 388 -24.66 -17.66 8.23
N GLU A 389 -25.08 -18.91 8.34
CA GLU A 389 -26.16 -19.53 7.54
C GLU A 389 -26.01 -19.31 6.01
N CYS A 390 -24.77 -19.10 5.56
CA CYS A 390 -24.46 -18.77 4.17
C CYS A 390 -24.17 -20.05 3.37
N PRO A 391 -24.69 -20.20 2.14
CA PRO A 391 -24.34 -21.33 1.28
C PRO A 391 -22.83 -21.35 1.00
N ILE A 392 -22.19 -22.51 1.22
CA ILE A 392 -20.77 -22.72 0.92
C ILE A 392 -20.67 -23.79 -0.17
N HIS A 393 -20.30 -23.37 -1.37
CA HIS A 393 -19.99 -24.24 -2.50
C HIS A 393 -18.56 -24.75 -2.36
N ILE A 394 -18.40 -26.07 -2.31
CA ILE A 394 -17.09 -26.72 -2.16
C ILE A 394 -16.71 -27.34 -3.49
N TYR A 395 -15.54 -26.97 -4.01
CA TYR A 395 -14.97 -27.53 -5.23
C TYR A 395 -13.62 -28.17 -4.94
N ARG A 396 -13.43 -29.37 -5.51
CA ARG A 396 -12.24 -30.22 -5.38
C ARG A 396 -11.57 -30.42 -6.73
N PRO A 397 -10.31 -30.92 -6.78
CA PRO A 397 -9.68 -31.37 -8.02
C PRO A 397 -10.61 -32.29 -8.81
N GLU A 398 -10.66 -32.12 -10.13
CA GLU A 398 -11.60 -32.86 -10.98
C GLU A 398 -11.44 -34.38 -10.83
N GLY A 399 -12.54 -35.04 -10.44
CA GLY A 399 -12.60 -36.50 -10.26
C GLY A 399 -11.87 -37.02 -9.02
N CYS A 400 -11.58 -36.17 -8.02
CA CYS A 400 -10.93 -36.56 -6.78
C CYS A 400 -11.77 -36.13 -5.57
N GLU A 401 -12.17 -37.08 -4.72
CA GLU A 401 -12.84 -36.78 -3.43
C GLU A 401 -11.88 -36.89 -2.25
N THR A 402 -10.80 -37.65 -2.41
CA THR A 402 -9.81 -37.91 -1.36
C THR A 402 -8.38 -37.69 -1.86
N VAL A 403 -7.44 -37.50 -0.93
CA VAL A 403 -5.99 -37.46 -1.23
C VAL A 403 -5.57 -38.71 -2.00
N GLN A 404 -6.10 -39.88 -1.65
CA GLN A 404 -5.77 -41.13 -2.34
C GLN A 404 -6.19 -41.11 -3.81
N ASP A 405 -7.36 -40.55 -4.14
CA ASP A 405 -7.80 -40.41 -5.54
C ASP A 405 -6.83 -39.53 -6.32
N PHE A 406 -6.46 -38.39 -5.73
CA PHE A 406 -5.54 -37.44 -6.35
C PHE A 406 -4.15 -38.05 -6.57
N GLU A 407 -3.58 -38.70 -5.57
CA GLU A 407 -2.26 -39.32 -5.65
C GLU A 407 -2.24 -40.52 -6.60
N THR A 408 -3.34 -41.27 -6.70
CA THR A 408 -3.48 -42.37 -7.68
C THR A 408 -3.50 -41.83 -9.11
N LYS A 409 -4.16 -40.70 -9.34
CA LYS A 409 -4.33 -40.09 -10.66
C LYS A 409 -3.12 -39.26 -11.11
N HIS A 410 -2.50 -38.54 -10.20
CA HIS A 410 -1.47 -37.53 -10.51
C HIS A 410 -0.10 -37.81 -9.87
N GLY A 411 0.01 -38.87 -9.07
CA GLY A 411 1.22 -39.26 -8.36
C GLY A 411 1.33 -38.65 -6.96
N GLN A 412 2.04 -39.37 -6.08
CA GLN A 412 2.32 -38.95 -4.71
C GLN A 412 3.21 -37.70 -4.66
N GLU A 413 2.94 -36.84 -3.68
CA GLU A 413 3.71 -35.64 -3.37
C GLU A 413 3.99 -34.73 -4.58
N LEU A 414 2.99 -34.55 -5.46
CA LEU A 414 3.14 -33.76 -6.69
C LEU A 414 3.69 -32.34 -6.41
N TRP A 415 3.32 -31.73 -5.28
CA TRP A 415 3.81 -30.42 -4.86
C TRP A 415 5.34 -30.33 -4.67
N LYS A 416 6.04 -31.46 -4.52
CA LYS A 416 7.52 -31.51 -4.50
C LYS A 416 8.13 -31.69 -5.89
N LYS A 417 7.39 -32.31 -6.81
CA LYS A 417 7.87 -32.69 -8.15
C LYS A 417 7.60 -31.59 -9.17
N ASP A 418 6.40 -31.03 -9.14
CA ASP A 418 5.94 -29.96 -10.02
C ASP A 418 4.88 -29.11 -9.29
N GLU A 419 5.34 -28.01 -8.70
CA GLU A 419 4.49 -27.12 -7.92
C GLU A 419 3.45 -26.38 -8.79
N ASP A 420 3.78 -26.03 -10.03
CA ASP A 420 2.87 -25.28 -10.90
C ASP A 420 1.72 -26.16 -11.36
N THR A 421 2.00 -27.41 -11.76
CA THR A 421 0.96 -28.39 -12.10
C THR A 421 0.10 -28.73 -10.88
N TYR A 422 0.71 -28.89 -9.70
CA TYR A 422 -0.04 -29.06 -8.46
C TYR A 422 -1.01 -27.91 -8.20
N ASP A 423 -0.52 -26.66 -8.22
CA ASP A 423 -1.34 -25.47 -7.99
C ASP A 423 -2.47 -25.34 -9.02
N PHE A 424 -2.20 -25.67 -10.28
CA PHE A 424 -3.23 -25.66 -11.32
C PHE A 424 -4.36 -26.66 -11.00
N LEU A 425 -4.00 -27.92 -10.74
CA LEU A 425 -4.97 -29.01 -10.55
C LEU A 425 -5.78 -28.87 -9.27
N VAL A 426 -5.18 -28.35 -8.18
CA VAL A 426 -5.84 -28.29 -6.88
C VAL A 426 -6.49 -26.95 -6.56
N LYS A 427 -6.11 -25.87 -7.25
CA LYS A 427 -6.61 -24.52 -6.95
C LYS A 427 -7.24 -23.86 -8.17
N VAL A 428 -6.50 -23.77 -9.27
CA VAL A 428 -6.90 -22.95 -10.43
C VAL A 428 -8.03 -23.59 -11.23
N GLU A 429 -7.91 -24.88 -11.58
CA GLU A 429 -8.95 -25.62 -12.30
C GLU A 429 -10.25 -25.69 -11.48
N PRO A 430 -10.24 -26.09 -10.19
CA PRO A 430 -11.47 -26.18 -9.43
C PRO A 430 -12.15 -24.83 -9.24
N ALA A 431 -11.37 -23.76 -9.03
CA ALA A 431 -11.92 -22.40 -8.94
C ALA A 431 -12.56 -21.97 -10.25
N ARG A 432 -11.89 -22.20 -11.39
CA ARG A 432 -12.45 -21.83 -12.69
C ARG A 432 -13.73 -22.60 -13.00
N ARG A 433 -13.74 -23.91 -12.74
CA ARG A 433 -14.93 -24.75 -12.91
C ARG A 433 -16.06 -24.30 -12.00
N ALA A 434 -15.77 -23.88 -10.77
CA ALA A 434 -16.75 -23.28 -9.87
C ALA A 434 -17.36 -22.01 -10.47
N TYR A 435 -16.52 -21.10 -10.98
CA TYR A 435 -16.97 -19.85 -11.56
C TYR A 435 -17.88 -20.06 -12.78
N GLU A 436 -17.55 -21.02 -13.64
CA GLU A 436 -18.34 -21.36 -14.82
C GLU A 436 -19.68 -22.03 -14.44
N ALA A 437 -19.65 -23.03 -13.56
CA ALA A 437 -20.83 -23.77 -13.15
C ALA A 437 -21.85 -22.90 -12.38
N LEU A 438 -21.36 -21.93 -11.60
CA LEU A 438 -22.19 -21.03 -10.78
C LEU A 438 -22.52 -19.69 -11.48
N GLY A 439 -22.01 -19.47 -12.70
CA GLY A 439 -22.24 -18.23 -13.45
C GLY A 439 -21.60 -16.99 -12.80
N VAL A 440 -20.51 -17.15 -12.07
CA VAL A 440 -19.83 -16.09 -11.30
C VAL A 440 -19.27 -15.05 -12.26
N LYS A 441 -19.53 -13.77 -11.95
CA LYS A 441 -18.94 -12.63 -12.66
C LYS A 441 -18.03 -11.78 -11.78
N GLY A 442 -18.26 -11.79 -10.45
CA GLY A 442 -17.40 -11.11 -9.49
C GLY A 442 -17.11 -11.94 -8.26
N VAL A 443 -15.88 -11.85 -7.75
CA VAL A 443 -15.44 -12.52 -6.54
C VAL A 443 -14.86 -11.54 -5.54
N ILE A 444 -15.37 -11.58 -4.31
CA ILE A 444 -14.76 -10.93 -3.16
C ILE A 444 -13.54 -11.77 -2.75
N THR A 445 -12.40 -11.10 -2.55
CA THR A 445 -11.15 -11.72 -2.10
C THR A 445 -10.66 -11.10 -0.79
N GLY A 446 -9.86 -11.86 -0.03
CA GLY A 446 -9.21 -11.40 1.19
C GLY A 446 -7.81 -10.79 0.98
N ARG A 447 -7.51 -10.25 -0.20
CA ARG A 447 -6.20 -9.66 -0.53
C ARG A 447 -6.08 -8.24 0.05
N ARG A 448 -4.90 -7.90 0.57
CA ARG A 448 -4.58 -6.56 1.11
C ARG A 448 -3.21 -6.09 0.66
N ALA A 449 -3.02 -4.78 0.49
CA ALA A 449 -1.74 -4.20 0.06
C ALA A 449 -0.63 -4.44 1.08
N SER A 450 -0.96 -4.48 2.38
CA SER A 450 0.00 -4.74 3.47
C SER A 450 0.62 -6.14 3.42
N GLN A 451 0.12 -7.05 2.59
CA GLN A 451 0.69 -8.39 2.40
C GLN A 451 1.89 -8.40 1.44
N GLY A 452 2.28 -7.24 0.91
CA GLY A 452 3.53 -7.02 0.18
C GLY A 452 3.61 -7.63 -1.21
N ALA A 453 4.81 -7.62 -1.78
CA ALA A 453 5.14 -8.14 -3.12
C ALA A 453 4.15 -7.63 -4.20
N ASP A 454 3.56 -8.54 -4.97
CA ASP A 454 2.65 -8.25 -6.08
C ASP A 454 1.33 -7.60 -5.61
N ARG A 455 1.05 -7.59 -4.30
CA ARG A 455 -0.15 -6.98 -3.71
C ARG A 455 0.00 -5.50 -3.37
N ALA A 456 1.20 -4.94 -3.39
CA ALA A 456 1.46 -3.58 -2.91
C ALA A 456 0.64 -2.49 -3.64
N ASN A 457 0.25 -2.73 -4.90
CA ASN A 457 -0.53 -1.80 -5.73
C ASN A 457 -1.98 -2.28 -5.97
N LEU A 458 -2.53 -3.07 -5.05
CA LEU A 458 -3.90 -3.58 -5.12
C LEU A 458 -4.92 -2.44 -5.26
N LYS A 459 -5.82 -2.58 -6.24
CA LYS A 459 -6.99 -1.71 -6.40
C LYS A 459 -8.24 -2.35 -5.76
N PRO A 460 -9.25 -1.54 -5.37
CA PRO A 460 -10.54 -2.06 -4.91
C PRO A 460 -11.19 -3.05 -5.88
N LEU A 461 -11.14 -2.76 -7.18
CA LEU A 461 -11.67 -3.60 -8.25
C LEU A 461 -10.62 -3.83 -9.33
N GLU A 462 -10.38 -5.10 -9.66
CA GLU A 462 -9.51 -5.56 -10.75
C GLU A 462 -10.31 -6.44 -11.71
N VAL A 463 -9.88 -6.52 -12.96
CA VAL A 463 -10.42 -7.46 -13.96
C VAL A 463 -9.29 -8.39 -14.38
N ASP A 464 -9.49 -9.69 -14.27
CA ASP A 464 -8.47 -10.65 -14.75
C ASP A 464 -8.59 -10.94 -16.25
N SER A 465 -7.63 -11.69 -16.79
CA SER A 465 -7.60 -12.04 -18.22
C SER A 465 -8.79 -12.86 -18.70
N THR A 466 -9.59 -13.43 -17.78
CA THR A 466 -10.83 -14.15 -18.11
C THR A 466 -12.07 -13.26 -18.09
N GLY A 467 -11.91 -11.97 -17.74
CA GLY A 467 -13.01 -11.03 -17.54
C GLY A 467 -13.70 -11.15 -16.18
N LEU A 468 -13.13 -11.92 -15.24
CA LEU A 468 -13.67 -12.04 -13.89
C LEU A 468 -13.31 -10.78 -13.08
N LEU A 469 -14.31 -10.20 -12.42
CA LEU A 469 -14.11 -9.10 -11.50
C LEU A 469 -13.53 -9.60 -10.17
N LYS A 470 -12.35 -9.13 -9.79
CA LYS A 470 -11.73 -9.41 -8.48
C LYS A 470 -11.89 -8.19 -7.58
N PHE A 471 -12.67 -8.36 -6.52
CA PHE A 471 -13.03 -7.30 -5.61
C PHE A 471 -12.28 -7.44 -4.28
N ASN A 472 -11.56 -6.40 -3.87
CA ASN A 472 -10.64 -6.39 -2.73
C ASN A 472 -11.08 -5.33 -1.70
N PRO A 473 -12.15 -5.57 -0.91
CA PRO A 473 -12.73 -4.55 -0.03
C PRO A 473 -11.78 -4.09 1.09
N PHE A 474 -10.81 -4.94 1.45
CA PHE A 474 -9.81 -4.67 2.49
C PHE A 474 -8.45 -4.26 1.91
N PHE A 475 -8.38 -3.80 0.66
CA PHE A 475 -7.11 -3.50 -0.02
C PHE A 475 -6.21 -2.56 0.81
N ALA A 476 -6.79 -1.58 1.51
CA ALA A 476 -6.07 -0.61 2.33
C ALA A 476 -5.88 -1.03 3.81
N TRP A 477 -6.55 -2.08 4.30
CA TRP A 477 -6.41 -2.52 5.68
C TRP A 477 -5.07 -3.21 5.93
N ASN A 478 -4.39 -2.82 7.00
CA ASN A 478 -3.25 -3.57 7.52
C ASN A 478 -3.71 -4.81 8.32
N PHE A 479 -2.77 -5.66 8.73
CA PHE A 479 -3.08 -6.87 9.46
C PHE A 479 -3.71 -6.59 10.83
N HIS A 480 -3.24 -5.57 11.55
CA HIS A 480 -3.74 -5.21 12.88
C HIS A 480 -5.23 -4.82 12.87
N LEU A 481 -5.69 -4.08 11.86
CA LEU A 481 -7.11 -3.75 11.71
C LEU A 481 -7.98 -4.98 11.50
N VAL A 482 -7.49 -5.95 10.71
CA VAL A 482 -8.18 -7.23 10.52
C VAL A 482 -8.24 -8.01 11.83
N GLU A 483 -7.12 -8.15 12.54
CA GLU A 483 -7.07 -8.87 13.83
C GLU A 483 -7.98 -8.22 14.88
N TRP A 484 -7.93 -6.88 14.98
CA TRP A 484 -8.81 -6.11 15.84
C TRP A 484 -10.28 -6.40 15.53
N TYR A 485 -10.67 -6.30 14.25
CA TYR A 485 -12.06 -6.55 13.84
C TYR A 485 -12.52 -7.97 14.20
N ILE A 486 -11.68 -8.97 13.89
CA ILE A 486 -11.97 -10.38 14.16
C ILE A 486 -12.17 -10.62 15.66
N LYS A 487 -11.29 -10.04 16.50
CA LYS A 487 -11.34 -10.15 17.95
C LYS A 487 -12.59 -9.46 18.52
N GLU A 488 -12.82 -8.22 18.13
CA GLU A 488 -13.92 -7.39 18.65
C GLU A 488 -15.29 -7.99 18.32
N ASN A 489 -15.44 -8.47 17.07
CA ASN A 489 -16.69 -9.07 16.60
C ASN A 489 -16.80 -10.57 16.90
N LYS A 490 -15.82 -11.13 17.63
CA LYS A 490 -15.74 -12.55 18.02
C LYS A 490 -15.94 -13.47 16.81
N VAL A 491 -15.36 -13.11 15.66
CA VAL A 491 -15.50 -13.86 14.41
C VAL A 491 -14.78 -15.21 14.56
N PRO A 492 -15.40 -16.35 14.18
CA PRO A 492 -14.73 -17.64 14.21
C PRO A 492 -13.47 -17.59 13.34
N ARG A 493 -12.35 -18.09 13.86
CA ARG A 493 -11.05 -18.06 13.18
C ARG A 493 -10.33 -19.39 13.36
N ASN A 494 -9.36 -19.65 12.50
CA ASN A 494 -8.62 -20.90 12.52
C ASN A 494 -7.82 -21.04 13.83
N LYS A 495 -8.00 -22.17 14.53
CA LYS A 495 -7.33 -22.47 15.80
C LYS A 495 -5.79 -22.52 15.66
N LEU A 496 -5.28 -22.75 14.46
CA LEU A 496 -3.84 -22.70 14.16
C LEU A 496 -3.23 -21.32 14.36
N LEU A 497 -4.02 -20.24 14.28
CA LEU A 497 -3.52 -18.89 14.56
C LEU A 497 -2.98 -18.77 15.99
N ASP A 498 -3.62 -19.43 16.96
CA ASP A 498 -3.16 -19.46 18.36
C ASP A 498 -1.88 -20.30 18.56
N GLN A 499 -1.50 -21.06 17.54
CA GLN A 499 -0.32 -21.91 17.55
C GLN A 499 0.86 -21.29 16.78
N GLY A 500 0.73 -20.03 16.33
CA GLY A 500 1.78 -19.27 15.63
C GLY A 500 1.68 -19.28 14.09
N TYR A 501 0.57 -19.75 13.52
CA TYR A 501 0.34 -19.69 12.07
C TYR A 501 -0.36 -18.39 11.67
N LYS A 502 0.35 -17.40 11.11
CA LYS A 502 -0.28 -16.14 10.64
C LYS A 502 -1.04 -16.28 9.31
N SER A 503 -0.68 -17.24 8.47
CA SER A 503 -1.36 -17.54 7.20
C SER A 503 -1.47 -19.04 7.00
N VAL A 504 -2.68 -19.56 6.80
CA VAL A 504 -2.96 -21.01 6.74
C VAL A 504 -3.45 -21.42 5.35
N GLY A 505 -2.87 -22.47 4.77
CA GLY A 505 -3.40 -23.18 3.60
C GLY A 505 -3.03 -24.65 3.63
N ASP A 506 -2.42 -25.19 2.57
CA ASP A 506 -2.10 -26.62 2.53
C ASP A 506 -1.05 -26.98 3.61
N TRP A 507 -1.21 -28.13 4.27
CA TRP A 507 -0.41 -28.51 5.43
C TRP A 507 1.08 -28.68 5.12
N HIS A 508 1.42 -29.07 3.89
CA HIS A 508 2.80 -29.31 3.44
C HIS A 508 3.56 -28.04 3.04
N SER A 509 2.86 -26.91 2.89
CA SER A 509 3.43 -25.64 2.41
C SER A 509 3.15 -24.45 3.33
N THR A 510 2.74 -24.74 4.56
CA THR A 510 2.43 -23.76 5.58
C THR A 510 3.31 -24.01 6.81
N ILE A 511 4.14 -23.04 7.18
CA ILE A 511 4.95 -23.10 8.40
C ILE A 511 4.55 -22.01 9.40
N LYS A 512 4.92 -22.22 10.67
CA LYS A 512 4.83 -21.20 11.71
C LYS A 512 5.81 -20.07 11.39
N VAL A 513 5.44 -18.85 11.76
CA VAL A 513 6.30 -17.68 11.62
C VAL A 513 6.67 -17.15 12.99
N GLY A 514 7.88 -16.60 13.10
CA GLY A 514 8.29 -15.90 14.31
C GLY A 514 7.45 -14.64 14.55
N GLU A 515 7.41 -14.18 15.80
CA GLU A 515 6.90 -12.85 16.11
C GLU A 515 7.71 -11.79 15.38
N GLY A 516 7.06 -10.73 14.87
CA GLY A 516 7.69 -9.71 14.02
C GLY A 516 7.90 -10.07 12.54
N GLN A 517 7.80 -11.35 12.15
CA GLN A 517 7.89 -11.74 10.72
C GLN A 517 6.60 -11.40 9.96
N ASP A 518 6.76 -11.13 8.65
CA ASP A 518 5.66 -10.83 7.73
C ASP A 518 4.52 -11.86 7.81
N GLU A 519 3.27 -11.41 7.66
CA GLU A 519 2.06 -12.24 7.75
C GLU A 519 2.13 -13.49 6.85
N ARG A 520 2.79 -13.37 5.70
CA ARG A 520 2.91 -14.43 4.70
C ARG A 520 4.30 -15.04 4.66
N ALA A 521 5.22 -14.68 5.55
CA ALA A 521 6.57 -15.27 5.61
C ALA A 521 6.56 -16.81 5.75
N GLY A 522 5.49 -17.37 6.33
CA GLY A 522 5.32 -18.81 6.50
C GLY A 522 4.73 -19.52 5.29
N ARG A 523 4.29 -18.76 4.28
CA ARG A 523 3.97 -19.28 2.95
C ARG A 523 5.27 -19.15 2.14
N TRP A 524 5.75 -20.24 1.57
CA TRP A 524 6.91 -20.24 0.66
C TRP A 524 8.30 -19.98 1.27
N ALA A 525 8.49 -20.20 2.58
CA ALA A 525 9.83 -20.18 3.16
C ALA A 525 10.78 -21.11 2.37
N GLY A 526 11.81 -20.51 1.77
CA GLY A 526 12.78 -21.21 0.92
C GLY A 526 12.35 -21.43 -0.54
N ARG A 527 11.34 -20.73 -1.06
CA ARG A 527 10.88 -20.81 -2.47
C ARG A 527 10.85 -19.43 -3.14
N GLU A 528 10.94 -19.39 -4.47
CA GLU A 528 10.90 -18.14 -5.28
C GLU A 528 9.48 -17.55 -5.45
N LYS A 529 8.46 -18.19 -4.88
CA LYS A 529 7.05 -17.88 -5.14
C LYS A 529 6.54 -16.77 -4.22
N THR A 530 5.94 -15.75 -4.83
CA THR A 530 5.35 -14.59 -4.15
C THR A 530 3.83 -14.63 -4.09
N GLU A 531 3.17 -15.39 -4.98
CA GLU A 531 1.70 -15.43 -5.09
C GLU A 531 1.12 -16.81 -5.36
N CYS A 532 -0.12 -16.98 -4.93
CA CYS A 532 -0.93 -18.18 -5.17
C CYS A 532 -1.36 -18.25 -6.65
N GLY A 533 -1.42 -19.47 -7.23
CA GLY A 533 -1.89 -19.67 -8.60
C GLY A 533 -3.26 -19.07 -8.91
N LEU A 534 -4.16 -18.95 -7.91
CA LEU A 534 -5.48 -18.30 -8.05
C LEU A 534 -5.42 -16.82 -8.48
N HIS A 535 -4.27 -16.17 -8.32
CA HIS A 535 -4.08 -14.76 -8.65
C HIS A 535 -3.07 -14.55 -9.80
N LYS A 536 -2.57 -15.63 -10.41
CA LYS A 536 -1.76 -15.59 -11.62
C LYS A 536 -2.64 -15.63 -12.87
N ASP A 537 -2.02 -15.43 -14.04
CA ASP A 537 -2.72 -15.53 -15.32
C ASP A 537 -3.22 -16.97 -15.57
N TYR A 538 -4.54 -17.11 -15.75
CA TYR A 538 -5.18 -18.42 -15.91
C TYR A 538 -4.70 -19.14 -17.18
N PHE A 539 -4.56 -18.43 -18.29
CA PHE A 539 -4.21 -19.05 -19.57
C PHE A 539 -2.77 -19.55 -19.57
N ALA A 540 -1.84 -18.80 -18.97
CA ALA A 540 -0.46 -19.22 -18.76
C ALA A 540 -0.39 -20.51 -17.95
N MET A 541 -1.08 -20.57 -16.80
CA MET A 541 -1.08 -21.78 -15.95
C MET A 541 -1.73 -22.98 -16.63
N LYS A 542 -2.84 -22.76 -17.37
CA LYS A 542 -3.49 -23.82 -18.14
C LYS A 542 -2.59 -24.39 -19.23
N ASN A 543 -1.86 -23.54 -19.93
CA ASN A 543 -0.95 -23.97 -20.99
C ASN A 543 0.21 -24.77 -20.42
N GLN A 544 0.80 -24.32 -19.31
CA GLN A 544 1.87 -25.05 -18.61
C GLN A 544 1.41 -26.44 -18.16
N ALA A 545 0.25 -26.53 -17.48
CA ALA A 545 -0.30 -27.81 -17.05
C ALA A 545 -0.57 -28.78 -18.21
N LYS A 546 -1.03 -28.27 -19.36
CA LYS A 546 -1.25 -29.07 -20.58
C LYS A 546 0.03 -29.58 -21.22
N LEU A 547 1.10 -28.79 -21.19
CA LEU A 547 2.42 -29.20 -21.68
C LEU A 547 2.97 -30.36 -20.84
N VAL A 548 2.84 -30.26 -19.51
CA VAL A 548 3.29 -31.33 -18.59
C VAL A 548 2.44 -32.60 -18.73
N ALA A 549 1.13 -32.46 -18.96
CA ALA A 549 0.23 -33.59 -19.21
C ALA A 549 0.40 -34.24 -20.61
N GLY A 550 1.33 -33.76 -21.45
CA GLY A 550 1.57 -34.30 -22.79
C GLY A 550 0.43 -34.07 -23.80
N MET A 551 -0.48 -33.12 -23.52
CA MET A 551 -1.70 -32.90 -24.34
C MET A 551 -1.52 -31.87 -25.46
N ILE A 552 -0.38 -31.16 -25.53
CA ILE A 552 -0.03 -30.28 -26.64
C ILE A 552 1.44 -30.56 -27.02
N PRO A 553 1.76 -30.87 -28.29
CA PRO A 553 3.14 -30.97 -28.73
C PRO A 553 3.82 -29.61 -28.57
N SER A 554 4.99 -29.60 -27.95
CA SER A 554 5.82 -28.41 -27.74
C SER A 554 6.10 -27.71 -29.07
N ILE A 555 5.35 -26.66 -29.40
CA ILE A 555 5.74 -25.74 -30.46
C ILE A 555 6.68 -24.73 -29.83
N ILE A 556 7.95 -24.90 -30.17
CA ILE A 556 9.06 -24.01 -29.87
C ILE A 556 8.69 -22.61 -30.38
N VAL A 557 8.60 -21.63 -29.48
CA VAL A 557 8.66 -20.21 -29.85
C VAL A 557 10.08 -19.76 -29.54
N SER A 558 10.89 -19.61 -30.59
CA SER A 558 12.21 -18.97 -30.61
C SER A 558 12.10 -17.46 -30.54
#